data_AF-A0A850VGE6-F1
#
_entry.id   AF-A0A850VGE6-F1
#
_cell.length_a   1.000
_cell.length_b   1.000
_cell.length_c   1.000
_cell.angle_alpha   90.00
_cell.angle_beta   90.00
_cell.angle_gamma   90.00
#
_symmetry.space_group_name_H-M   'P 1'
#
loop_
_entity.id
_entity.type
_entity.pdbx_description
1 polymer ?
#
loop_
_entity_poly.entity_id
_entity_poly.type
_entity_poly.pdbx_seq_one_letter_code
_entity_poly.pdbx_strand_id
1 'polypeptide(L)'
;MRAGSSSFQCPLCRDRDAFFLEMFFMGIRIPLRPPSWENNGAFEALGERHGRCDASECLCPGGREQAEGEGPWQLLLCCSCAAEGTHRPCSSLGPRRASWECDGCAGPRTGKRQSTQVTLDGVLAPGAQG
;
A
#
# COMPACT_ATOMS: atom_id res chain seq x y z
N MET A 1 24.00 4.49 -12.08
CA MET A 1 23.33 3.92 -13.28
C MET A 1 22.56 5.07 -13.93
N ARG A 2 22.78 5.40 -15.22
CA ARG A 2 22.17 6.58 -15.89
C ARG A 2 20.80 6.19 -16.46
N ALA A 3 19.69 6.45 -15.78
CA ALA A 3 18.38 5.87 -16.07
C ALA A 3 17.70 6.46 -17.31
N GLY A 4 18.02 7.70 -17.69
CA GLY A 4 17.37 8.39 -18.83
C GLY A 4 17.68 7.79 -20.21
N SER A 5 18.94 7.74 -20.63
CA SER A 5 19.31 7.30 -21.98
C SER A 5 19.44 5.77 -22.12
N SER A 6 19.69 5.05 -21.03
CA SER A 6 19.76 3.58 -21.08
C SER A 6 18.39 2.91 -21.19
N SER A 7 17.32 3.62 -20.84
CA SER A 7 15.97 3.06 -20.84
C SER A 7 15.22 3.35 -22.15
N PHE A 8 15.79 4.18 -23.03
CA PHE A 8 15.17 4.53 -24.30
C PHE A 8 15.57 3.54 -25.39
N GLN A 9 14.74 2.51 -25.58
CA GLN A 9 14.95 1.44 -26.53
C GLN A 9 13.61 0.87 -26.99
N CYS A 10 13.60 0.18 -28.13
CA CYS A 10 12.39 -0.47 -28.63
C CYS A 10 11.84 -1.46 -27.58
N PRO A 11 10.56 -1.35 -27.17
CA PRO A 11 9.99 -2.25 -26.18
C PRO A 11 9.85 -3.70 -26.67
N LEU A 12 9.89 -3.92 -28.00
CA LEU A 12 9.72 -5.23 -28.62
C LEU A 12 11.05 -5.97 -28.82
N CYS A 13 12.04 -5.31 -29.43
CA CYS A 13 13.31 -5.94 -29.80
C CYS A 13 14.52 -5.41 -29.05
N ARG A 14 14.35 -4.39 -28.19
CA ARG A 14 15.43 -3.69 -27.46
C ARG A 14 16.48 -3.03 -28.35
N ASP A 15 16.23 -2.91 -29.65
CA ASP A 15 17.06 -2.11 -30.54
C ASP A 15 17.01 -0.65 -30.08
N ARG A 16 18.20 -0.08 -29.82
CA ARG A 16 18.36 1.30 -29.37
C ARG A 16 18.54 2.26 -30.53
N ASP A 17 19.37 1.89 -31.50
CA ASP A 17 19.84 2.81 -32.54
C ASP A 17 18.72 3.10 -33.53
N ALA A 18 18.04 2.06 -34.03
CA ALA A 18 16.89 2.21 -34.92
C ALA A 18 15.73 2.92 -34.21
N PHE A 19 15.48 2.58 -32.95
CA PHE A 19 14.43 3.21 -32.15
C PHE A 19 14.71 4.69 -31.89
N PHE A 20 15.96 5.04 -31.57
CA PHE A 20 16.35 6.42 -31.33
C PHE A 20 16.20 7.28 -32.59
N LEU A 21 16.62 6.76 -33.75
CA LEU A 21 16.50 7.45 -35.03
C LEU A 21 15.03 7.68 -35.41
N GLU A 22 14.18 6.66 -35.32
CA GLU A 22 12.75 6.78 -35.59
C GLU A 22 12.08 7.83 -34.69
N MET A 23 12.37 7.80 -33.38
CA MET A 23 11.81 8.76 -32.43
C MET A 23 12.31 10.18 -32.71
N PHE A 24 13.58 10.33 -33.13
CA PHE A 24 14.11 11.61 -33.58
C PHE A 24 13.39 12.15 -34.82
N PHE A 25 13.12 11.29 -35.82
CA PHE A 25 12.37 11.66 -37.01
C PHE A 25 10.91 12.03 -36.70
N MET A 26 10.32 11.42 -35.66
CA MET A 26 9.02 11.83 -35.12
C MET A 26 9.05 13.12 -34.29
N GLY A 27 10.22 13.78 -34.18
CA GLY A 27 10.39 15.03 -33.45
C GLY A 27 10.65 14.87 -31.95
N ILE A 28 10.80 13.64 -31.45
CA ILE A 28 11.10 13.35 -30.05
C ILE A 28 12.61 13.37 -29.87
N ARG A 29 13.13 14.42 -29.23
CA ARG A 29 14.57 14.58 -28.95
C ARG A 29 14.88 14.16 -27.53
N ILE A 30 15.82 13.24 -27.34
CA ILE A 30 16.26 12.80 -26.02
C ILE A 30 17.57 13.49 -25.68
N PRO A 31 17.61 14.27 -24.59
CA PRO A 31 18.85 14.84 -24.11
C PRO A 31 19.86 13.75 -23.75
N LEU A 32 21.08 13.87 -24.27
CA LEU A 32 22.23 13.02 -23.87
C LEU A 32 22.82 13.49 -22.53
N ARG A 33 21.95 13.77 -21.55
CA ARG A 33 22.33 14.12 -20.19
C ARG A 33 21.45 13.35 -19.20
N PRO A 34 21.99 13.01 -18.02
CA PRO A 34 21.17 12.55 -16.92
C PRO A 34 20.02 13.53 -16.67
N PRO A 35 18.80 13.05 -16.41
CA PRO A 35 17.76 13.87 -15.80
C PRO A 35 18.32 14.61 -14.58
N SER A 36 17.95 15.87 -14.39
CA SER A 36 18.47 16.69 -13.27
C SER A 36 18.16 16.11 -11.90
N TRP A 37 17.10 15.30 -11.80
CA TRP A 37 16.73 14.60 -10.57
C TRP A 37 17.74 13.52 -10.15
N GLU A 38 18.48 12.91 -11.08
CA GLU A 38 19.46 11.84 -10.79
C GLU A 38 20.63 12.36 -9.95
N ASN A 39 20.91 13.66 -10.00
CA ASN A 39 22.07 14.26 -9.32
C ASN A 39 21.72 14.91 -7.96
N ASN A 40 20.47 14.83 -7.51
CA ASN A 40 20.01 15.49 -6.30
C ASN A 40 19.34 14.54 -5.30
N GLY A 41 19.50 13.22 -5.46
CA GLY A 41 18.83 12.24 -4.60
C GLY A 41 17.30 12.38 -4.58
N ALA A 42 16.70 13.03 -5.59
CA ALA A 42 15.31 13.49 -5.56
C ALA A 42 14.29 12.36 -5.44
N PHE A 43 14.73 11.11 -5.66
CA PHE A 43 13.92 9.90 -5.54
C PHE A 43 14.51 8.87 -4.59
N GLU A 44 15.52 9.21 -3.78
CA GLU A 44 16.03 8.28 -2.75
C GLU A 44 14.90 7.86 -1.79
N ALA A 45 14.06 8.82 -1.40
CA ALA A 45 12.86 8.58 -0.60
C ALA A 45 11.77 7.74 -1.30
N LEU A 46 11.78 7.63 -2.64
CA LEU A 46 10.84 6.76 -3.37
C LEU A 46 11.28 5.29 -3.35
N GLY A 47 12.55 5.01 -3.01
CA GLY A 47 13.07 3.64 -2.89
C GLY A 47 12.66 2.97 -1.59
N GLU A 48 12.44 3.76 -0.52
CA GLU A 48 12.03 3.24 0.77
C GLU A 48 10.52 2.95 0.77
N ARG A 49 10.16 1.68 1.00
CA ARG A 49 8.77 1.34 1.28
C ARG A 49 8.39 1.94 2.62
N HIS A 50 7.17 2.45 2.71
CA HIS A 50 6.56 2.81 3.97
C HIS A 50 6.66 1.62 4.95
N GLY A 51 7.23 1.86 6.14
CA GLY A 51 7.58 0.83 7.11
C GLY A 51 6.87 0.95 8.46
N ARG A 52 5.95 1.90 8.60
CA ARG A 52 5.30 2.26 9.86
C ARG A 52 3.83 1.88 9.87
N CYS A 53 3.28 1.67 11.06
CA CYS A 53 1.84 1.53 11.25
C CYS A 53 1.18 2.88 11.57
N ASP A 54 0.27 3.30 10.70
CA ASP A 54 -0.49 4.56 10.74
C ASP A 54 -1.87 4.43 11.38
N ALA A 55 -2.26 3.23 11.82
CA ALA A 55 -3.49 3.04 12.57
C ALA A 55 -3.54 3.99 13.79
N SER A 56 -4.71 4.58 14.06
CA SER A 56 -4.89 5.50 15.19
C SER A 56 -4.39 4.88 16.51
N GLU A 57 -4.73 3.61 16.74
CA GLU A 57 -4.22 2.79 17.83
C GLU A 57 -3.37 1.63 17.27
N CYS A 58 -2.13 1.49 17.75
CA CYS A 58 -1.25 0.39 17.36
C CYS A 58 -1.26 -0.68 18.45
N LEU A 59 -1.57 -1.92 18.06
CA LEU A 59 -1.63 -3.09 18.94
C LEU A 59 -0.32 -3.91 18.95
N CYS A 60 0.65 -3.56 18.10
CA CYS A 60 1.91 -4.30 17.99
C CYS A 60 2.75 -4.13 19.27
N PRO A 61 3.14 -5.22 19.96
CA PRO A 61 4.01 -5.15 21.13
C PRO A 61 5.38 -4.55 20.82
N GLY A 62 5.87 -4.74 19.58
CA GLY A 62 7.13 -4.17 19.09
C GLY A 62 7.04 -2.69 18.70
N GLY A 63 5.85 -2.09 18.79
CA GLY A 63 5.62 -0.70 18.39
C GLY A 63 5.34 -0.52 16.90
N ARG A 64 5.26 0.74 16.47
CA ARG A 64 4.75 1.12 15.13
C ARG A 64 5.71 0.84 13.99
N GLU A 65 7.02 0.86 14.25
CA GLU A 65 8.07 0.66 13.24
C GLU A 65 8.42 -0.83 13.04
N GLN A 66 7.93 -1.72 13.91
CA GLN A 66 8.21 -3.14 13.82
C GLN A 66 7.21 -3.82 12.88
N ALA A 67 7.69 -4.53 11.87
CA ALA A 67 6.86 -5.33 10.98
C ALA A 67 7.46 -6.73 10.80
N GLU A 68 6.61 -7.74 10.80
CA GLU A 68 6.99 -9.11 10.43
C GLU A 68 6.90 -9.29 8.91
N GLY A 69 7.70 -10.19 8.35
CA GLY A 69 7.57 -10.57 6.94
C GLY A 69 6.27 -11.32 6.65
N GLU A 70 5.86 -12.19 7.58
CA GLU A 70 4.61 -12.94 7.58
C GLU A 70 4.11 -13.08 9.02
N GLY A 71 2.79 -13.08 9.21
CA GLY A 71 2.18 -13.21 10.54
C GLY A 71 1.16 -12.12 10.85
N PRO A 72 0.69 -12.05 12.10
CA PRO A 72 -0.24 -11.01 12.54
C PRO A 72 0.40 -9.61 12.44
N TRP A 73 1.70 -9.47 12.67
CA TRP A 73 2.35 -8.17 12.64
C TRP A 73 2.96 -7.83 11.28
N GLN A 74 2.51 -8.51 10.22
CA GLN A 74 2.79 -8.07 8.86
C GLN A 74 2.19 -6.69 8.61
N LEU A 75 2.98 -5.82 7.97
CA LEU A 75 2.53 -4.50 7.56
C LEU A 75 1.81 -4.58 6.21
N LEU A 76 0.53 -4.24 6.20
CA LEU A 76 -0.30 -4.10 5.01
C LEU A 76 -0.21 -2.65 4.53
N LEU A 77 0.29 -2.45 3.31
CA LEU A 77 0.29 -1.14 2.66
C LEU A 77 -1.04 -0.87 1.97
N CYS A 78 -1.45 0.39 1.93
CA CYS A 78 -2.63 0.78 1.17
C CYS A 78 -2.46 0.37 -0.30
N CYS A 79 -3.42 -0.38 -0.86
CA CYS A 79 -3.34 -0.87 -2.24
C CYS A 79 -3.38 0.24 -3.30
N SER A 80 -3.82 1.44 -2.91
CA SER A 80 -4.05 2.56 -3.82
C SER A 80 -2.88 3.56 -3.82
N CYS A 81 -2.38 3.94 -2.65
CA CYS A 81 -1.30 4.93 -2.53
C CYS A 81 0.05 4.36 -2.07
N ALA A 82 0.06 3.21 -1.39
CA ALA A 82 1.21 2.63 -0.70
C ALA A 82 1.96 3.59 0.27
N ALA A 83 1.40 4.77 0.54
CA ALA A 83 1.99 5.83 1.34
C ALA A 83 1.65 5.69 2.84
N GLU A 84 0.63 4.89 3.16
CA GLU A 84 0.25 4.51 4.52
C GLU A 84 0.32 3.00 4.69
N GLY A 85 0.53 2.57 5.93
CA GLY A 85 0.57 1.17 6.34
C GLY A 85 -0.20 0.89 7.63
N THR A 86 -0.67 -0.34 7.79
CA THR A 86 -1.23 -0.82 9.07
C THR A 86 -0.80 -2.25 9.33
N HIS A 87 -0.58 -2.62 10.59
CA HIS A 87 -0.56 -4.04 10.93
C HIS A 87 -1.94 -4.63 10.74
N ARG A 88 -1.98 -5.95 10.52
CA ARG A 88 -3.23 -6.66 10.27
C ARG A 88 -4.23 -6.55 11.44
N PRO A 89 -3.85 -6.77 12.73
CA PRO A 89 -4.72 -6.53 13.89
C PRO A 89 -5.11 -5.07 14.11
N CYS A 90 -4.24 -4.14 13.71
CA CYS A 90 -4.49 -2.70 13.86
C CYS A 90 -5.50 -2.18 12.81
N SER A 91 -5.74 -2.97 11.76
CA SER A 91 -6.74 -2.67 10.75
C SER A 91 -8.12 -3.18 11.15
N SER A 92 -9.18 -2.53 10.69
CA SER A 92 -10.55 -3.05 10.83
C SER A 92 -10.88 -4.17 9.82
N LEU A 93 -9.87 -4.89 9.30
CA LEU A 93 -10.07 -5.95 8.32
C LEU A 93 -10.39 -7.29 8.99
N GLY A 94 -11.31 -8.03 8.38
CA GLY A 94 -11.53 -9.43 8.73
C GLY A 94 -10.36 -10.33 8.33
N PRO A 95 -10.21 -11.51 8.95
CA PRO A 95 -9.05 -12.40 8.81
C PRO A 95 -8.84 -12.98 7.39
N ARG A 96 -9.85 -12.90 6.53
CA ARG A 96 -9.78 -13.37 5.12
C ARG A 96 -9.37 -12.28 4.12
N ARG A 97 -9.39 -11.00 4.50
CA ARG A 97 -9.01 -9.92 3.58
C ARG A 97 -7.49 -9.78 3.56
N ALA A 98 -6.95 -9.71 2.35
CA ALA A 98 -5.53 -9.51 2.08
C ALA A 98 -5.21 -8.09 1.60
N SER A 99 -6.19 -7.36 1.04
CA SER A 99 -6.04 -5.96 0.66
C SER A 99 -6.58 -5.03 1.74
N TRP A 100 -5.84 -3.94 1.96
CA TRP A 100 -6.19 -2.84 2.84
C TRP A 100 -6.13 -1.53 2.06
N GLU A 101 -6.99 -0.59 2.43
CA GLU A 101 -7.02 0.76 1.88
C GLU A 101 -7.14 1.75 3.04
N CYS A 102 -6.33 2.82 3.03
CA CYS A 102 -6.39 3.86 4.06
C CYS A 102 -7.65 4.70 3.93
N ASP A 103 -8.01 5.46 4.96
CA ASP A 103 -9.23 6.26 4.98
C ASP A 103 -9.24 7.35 3.88
N GLY A 104 -8.07 7.83 3.45
CA GLY A 104 -7.95 8.80 2.36
C GLY A 104 -8.19 8.20 0.97
N CYS A 105 -7.95 6.90 0.79
CA CYS A 105 -8.18 6.19 -0.46
C CYS A 105 -9.52 5.45 -0.48
N ALA A 106 -9.97 4.96 0.68
CA ALA A 106 -11.25 4.29 0.82
C ALA A 106 -12.36 5.31 0.56
N GLY A 107 -13.09 5.12 -0.55
CA GLY A 107 -14.23 5.98 -0.88
C GLY A 107 -15.21 6.11 0.30
N PRO A 108 -15.99 7.21 0.38
CA PRO A 108 -16.86 7.47 1.51
C PRO A 108 -17.76 6.26 1.77
N ARG A 109 -17.53 5.57 2.90
CA ARG A 109 -18.29 4.40 3.31
C ARG A 109 -19.75 4.79 3.55
N THR A 110 -20.59 4.71 2.52
CA THR A 110 -22.05 4.73 2.68
C THR A 110 -22.50 3.36 3.19
N GLY A 111 -22.16 3.03 4.44
CA GLY A 111 -22.56 1.79 5.10
C GLY A 111 -23.18 2.12 6.44
N LYS A 112 -24.51 2.26 6.47
CA LYS A 112 -25.28 2.41 7.72
C LYS A 112 -24.90 1.27 8.67
N ARG A 113 -24.34 1.62 9.83
CA ARG A 113 -24.16 0.67 10.95
C ARG A 113 -25.56 0.21 11.37
N GLN A 114 -25.97 -0.99 10.99
CA GLN A 114 -27.02 -1.67 11.73
C GLN A 114 -26.39 -2.19 13.02
N SER A 115 -26.62 -1.45 14.09
CA SER A 115 -26.44 -1.96 15.44
C SER A 115 -27.50 -3.04 15.66
N THR A 116 -27.13 -4.31 15.46
CA THR A 116 -27.89 -5.41 16.05
C THR A 116 -27.39 -5.57 17.48
N GLN A 117 -28.13 -5.00 18.42
CA GLN A 117 -28.06 -5.42 19.82
C GLN A 117 -28.40 -6.90 19.87
N VAL A 118 -27.40 -7.74 20.12
CA VAL A 118 -27.62 -9.12 20.53
C VAL A 118 -27.73 -9.09 22.04
N THR A 119 -28.96 -9.06 22.56
CA THR A 119 -29.22 -9.37 23.96
C THR A 119 -28.98 -10.86 24.15
N LEU A 120 -27.83 -11.21 24.72
CA LEU A 120 -27.60 -12.50 25.36
C LEU A 120 -28.03 -12.34 26.81
N ASP A 121 -29.07 -13.06 27.23
CA ASP A 121 -29.15 -13.59 28.58
C ASP A 121 -29.96 -14.89 28.56
N GLY A 122 -29.27 -15.97 28.90
CA GLY A 122 -29.80 -17.32 28.96
C GLY A 122 -30.20 -17.73 30.38
N VAL A 123 -31.24 -18.58 30.42
CA VAL A 123 -31.46 -19.75 31.29
C VAL A 123 -31.16 -19.62 32.80
N LEU A 124 -32.23 -19.73 33.61
CA LEU A 124 -32.25 -20.62 34.78
C LEU A 124 -33.70 -21.02 35.15
N ALA A 125 -34.03 -22.31 35.05
CA ALA A 125 -35.02 -22.98 35.91
C ALA A 125 -34.21 -23.62 37.07
N PRO A 126 -34.72 -23.82 38.31
CA PRO A 126 -36.01 -24.47 38.60
C PRO A 126 -36.77 -23.91 39.83
N GLY A 127 -37.96 -24.45 40.14
CA GLY A 127 -38.57 -24.28 41.46
C GLY A 127 -40.07 -24.55 41.51
N ALA A 128 -40.46 -25.59 42.23
CA ALA A 128 -41.82 -26.05 42.45
C ALA A 128 -42.58 -25.24 43.53
N GLN A 129 -43.89 -25.55 43.62
CA GLN A 129 -44.81 -25.45 44.77
C GLN A 129 -45.77 -24.26 44.79
N GLY A 130 -47.07 -24.58 44.88
CA GLY A 130 -48.20 -23.68 45.07
C GLY A 130 -49.46 -24.22 44.42
#